data_AF-A0A533MLV0-F1
#
_entry.id   AF-A0A533MLV0-F1
#
_cell.length_a   1.000
_cell.length_b   1.000
_cell.length_c   1.000
_cell.angle_alpha   90.00
_cell.angle_beta   90.00
_cell.angle_gamma   90.00
#
_symmetry.space_group_name_H-M   'P 1'
#
loop_
_entity.id
_entity.type
_entity.pdbx_description
1 polymer ?
#
loop_
_entity_poly.entity_id
_entity_poly.type
_entity_poly.pdbx_seq_one_letter_code
_entity_poly.pdbx_strand_id
1 'polypeptide(L)'
;MGMLGAVNISLYRTKIKASASVKQSKDADALDKEIDRILKESIEIDEAEDEMYGESSPYQIPEELANKKRRLEKIQDAKEKLEEEDLDKINVTDNDAKIMKHKDGSKKPSYNGQIAVDDKEQVIVAADLVDEQNDVNQVKPMIQHIWATLGFKPTILVADAGYFSYDNLDFLIKGKINAFIPDNFF
;
A
#
# COMPACT_ATOMS: atom_id res chain seq x y z
N MET A 1 19.18 -0.22 33.09
CA MET A 1 17.93 -0.68 32.44
C MET A 1 16.78 -0.04 33.19
N GLY A 2 16.08 0.94 32.63
CA GLY A 2 15.03 1.62 33.42
C GLY A 2 14.28 2.78 32.76
N MET A 3 14.36 2.94 31.43
CA MET A 3 13.56 3.98 30.75
C MET A 3 12.26 3.42 30.16
N LEU A 4 12.24 2.25 29.54
CA LEU A 4 11.02 1.72 28.90
C LEU A 4 10.18 0.90 29.87
N GLY A 5 8.91 1.29 30.02
CA GLY A 5 7.88 0.63 30.80
C GLY A 5 6.91 -0.16 29.92
N ALA A 6 7.42 -0.87 28.90
CA ALA A 6 6.63 -1.55 27.86
C ALA A 6 5.83 -2.77 28.34
N VAL A 7 5.40 -2.72 29.60
CA VAL A 7 4.28 -3.45 30.16
C VAL A 7 3.01 -3.10 29.40
N ASN A 8 2.76 -1.81 29.10
CA ASN A 8 1.54 -1.33 28.47
C ASN A 8 1.83 -0.72 27.10
N ILE A 9 1.25 -1.29 26.05
CA ILE A 9 1.38 -0.79 24.68
C ILE A 9 0.00 -0.52 24.08
N SER A 10 -0.11 0.62 23.42
CA SER A 10 -1.28 1.00 22.62
C SER A 10 -1.00 0.84 21.13
N LEU A 11 -1.93 0.21 20.41
CA LEU A 11 -1.90 0.09 18.96
C LEU A 11 -2.83 1.10 18.30
N TYR A 12 -2.29 1.82 17.33
CA TYR A 12 -3.02 2.81 16.55
C TYR A 12 -2.81 2.60 15.05
N ARG A 13 -3.85 2.91 14.29
CA ARG A 13 -3.80 2.98 12.83
C ARG A 13 -3.86 4.42 12.34
N THR A 14 -3.25 4.69 11.20
CA THR A 14 -3.45 5.93 10.47
C THR A 14 -3.40 5.71 8.96
N LYS A 15 -4.26 6.42 8.21
CA LYS A 15 -4.23 6.35 6.74
C LYS A 15 -3.22 7.37 6.21
N ILE A 16 -2.21 6.87 5.49
CA ILE A 16 -1.14 7.67 4.91
C ILE A 16 -1.37 7.71 3.40
N LYS A 17 -1.44 8.92 2.84
CA LYS A 17 -1.65 9.09 1.38
C LYS A 17 -0.39 8.64 0.65
N ALA A 18 -0.58 7.87 -0.42
CA ALA A 18 0.49 7.56 -1.35
C ALA A 18 0.80 8.80 -2.21
N SER A 19 2.01 8.84 -2.77
CA SER A 19 2.39 9.85 -3.77
C SER A 19 1.81 9.49 -5.15
N ALA A 20 0.52 9.20 -5.21
CA ALA A 20 -0.15 8.64 -6.36
C ALA A 20 -1.53 9.29 -6.59
N SER A 21 -1.86 9.51 -7.86
CA SER A 21 -3.11 10.17 -8.26
C SER A 21 -4.25 9.16 -8.38
N VAL A 22 -5.44 9.53 -7.90
CA VAL A 22 -6.67 8.73 -8.09
C VAL A 22 -6.93 8.46 -9.58
N LYS A 23 -6.59 9.40 -10.47
CA LYS A 23 -6.79 9.24 -11.93
C LYS A 23 -5.93 8.13 -12.54
N GLN A 24 -4.84 7.77 -11.86
CA GLN A 24 -3.93 6.69 -12.23
C GLN A 24 -4.35 5.34 -11.63
N SER A 25 -5.42 5.29 -10.83
CA SER A 25 -6.04 4.04 -10.43
C SER A 25 -6.98 3.56 -11.54
N LYS A 26 -6.57 2.49 -12.22
CA LYS A 26 -7.20 1.95 -13.43
C LYS A 26 -7.66 0.52 -13.19
N ASP A 27 -8.73 0.13 -13.87
CA ASP A 27 -9.15 -1.26 -14.06
C ASP A 27 -8.48 -1.83 -15.31
N ALA A 28 -8.60 -3.15 -15.51
CA ALA A 28 -8.01 -3.86 -16.65
C ALA A 28 -8.39 -3.22 -18.00
N ASP A 29 -9.68 -2.96 -18.22
CA ASP A 29 -10.19 -2.33 -19.46
C ASP A 29 -9.55 -0.97 -19.74
N ALA A 30 -9.34 -0.15 -18.72
CA ALA A 30 -8.70 1.16 -18.89
C ALA A 30 -7.19 1.04 -19.17
N LEU A 31 -6.52 0.02 -18.62
CA LEU A 31 -5.12 -0.26 -18.93
C LEU A 31 -4.98 -0.71 -20.39
N ASP A 32 -5.84 -1.62 -20.85
CA ASP A 32 -5.82 -2.12 -22.24
C ASP A 32 -6.04 -1.02 -23.26
N LYS A 33 -7.04 -0.17 -23.04
CA LYS A 33 -7.28 1.00 -23.91
C LYS A 33 -6.08 1.94 -23.94
N GLU A 34 -5.34 2.07 -22.84
CA GLU A 34 -4.17 2.95 -22.78
C GLU A 34 -2.96 2.34 -23.48
N ILE A 35 -2.77 1.02 -23.37
CA ILE A 35 -1.78 0.23 -24.13
C ILE A 35 -2.05 0.38 -25.63
N ASP A 36 -3.28 0.07 -26.06
CA ASP A 36 -3.68 0.12 -27.47
C ASP A 36 -3.46 1.51 -28.07
N ARG A 37 -3.81 2.57 -27.32
CA ARG A 37 -3.57 3.95 -27.75
C ARG A 37 -2.08 4.23 -27.95
N ILE A 38 -1.23 3.86 -26.99
CA ILE A 38 0.22 4.11 -27.07
C ILE A 38 0.81 3.37 -28.27
N LEU A 39 0.42 2.12 -28.49
CA LEU A 39 0.90 1.31 -29.62
C LEU A 39 0.44 1.89 -30.95
N LYS A 40 -0.84 2.26 -31.06
CA LYS A 40 -1.39 2.89 -32.27
C LYS A 40 -0.69 4.20 -32.62
N GLU A 41 -0.52 5.10 -31.63
CA GLU A 41 0.19 6.36 -31.85
C GLU A 41 1.64 6.12 -32.28
N SER A 42 2.30 5.05 -31.80
CA SER A 42 3.67 4.73 -32.18
C SER A 42 3.74 4.28 -33.64
N ILE A 43 2.81 3.42 -34.07
CA ILE A 43 2.72 2.97 -35.46
C ILE A 43 2.44 4.14 -36.41
N GLU A 44 1.49 5.03 -36.07
CA GLU A 44 1.16 6.19 -36.91
C GLU A 44 2.34 7.16 -37.06
N ILE A 45 3.15 7.34 -36.01
CA ILE A 45 4.35 8.17 -36.07
C ILE A 45 5.41 7.52 -36.96
N ASP A 46 5.66 6.22 -36.77
CA ASP A 46 6.64 5.47 -37.57
C ASP A 46 6.27 5.50 -39.07
N GLU A 47 4.99 5.28 -39.42
CA GLU A 47 4.50 5.36 -40.81
C GLU A 47 4.67 6.75 -41.42
N ALA A 48 4.38 7.81 -40.65
CA ALA A 48 4.55 9.19 -41.10
C ALA A 48 6.03 9.58 -41.26
N GLU A 49 6.91 9.06 -40.41
CA GLU A 49 8.37 9.24 -40.55
C GLU A 49 8.90 8.52 -41.79
N ASP A 50 8.48 7.28 -42.05
CA ASP A 50 8.86 6.53 -43.24
C ASP A 50 8.41 7.24 -44.54
N GLU A 51 7.21 7.83 -44.56
CA GLU A 51 6.72 8.62 -45.70
C GLU A 51 7.56 9.89 -45.93
N MET A 52 8.02 10.54 -44.86
CA MET A 52 8.80 11.78 -44.95
C MET A 52 10.29 11.56 -45.21
N TYR A 53 10.89 10.49 -44.67
CA TYR A 53 12.35 10.30 -44.61
C TYR A 53 12.85 9.00 -45.27
N GLY A 54 11.97 8.07 -45.67
CA GLY A 54 12.33 6.78 -46.27
C GLY A 54 13.18 5.92 -45.34
N GLU A 55 14.10 5.11 -45.88
CA GLU A 55 15.00 4.26 -45.07
C GLU A 55 16.04 5.04 -44.23
N SER A 56 16.13 6.36 -44.39
CA SER A 56 17.11 7.20 -43.71
C SER A 56 16.44 8.00 -42.61
N SER A 57 16.44 7.49 -41.37
CA SER A 57 16.04 8.29 -40.21
C SER A 57 17.22 9.11 -39.67
N PRO A 58 17.18 10.46 -39.72
CA PRO A 58 18.22 11.30 -39.14
C PRO A 58 18.10 11.45 -37.60
N TYR A 59 17.07 10.87 -36.97
CA TYR A 59 16.78 11.04 -35.55
C TYR A 59 17.00 9.76 -34.73
N GLN A 60 17.77 9.87 -33.66
CA GLN A 60 17.73 8.91 -32.54
C GLN A 60 16.42 9.13 -31.77
N ILE A 61 15.88 8.08 -31.14
CA ILE A 61 14.65 8.13 -30.33
C ILE A 61 14.69 9.38 -29.44
N PRO A 62 13.83 10.38 -29.69
CA PRO A 62 13.78 11.59 -28.86
C PRO A 62 13.49 11.23 -27.41
N GLU A 63 14.02 12.00 -26.45
CA GLU A 63 13.75 11.80 -25.02
C GLU A 63 12.25 11.69 -24.69
N GLU A 64 11.40 12.34 -25.50
CA GLU A 64 9.95 12.28 -25.39
C GLU A 64 9.36 10.88 -25.67
N LEU A 65 9.91 10.11 -26.62
CA LEU A 65 9.48 8.73 -26.92
C LEU A 65 10.03 7.71 -25.92
N ALA A 66 11.21 7.97 -25.34
CA ALA A 66 11.72 7.17 -24.22
C ALA A 66 10.74 7.20 -23.03
N ASN A 67 10.04 8.32 -22.83
CA ASN A 67 8.97 8.42 -21.82
C ASN A 67 7.74 7.58 -22.19
N LYS A 68 7.34 7.48 -23.47
CA LYS A 68 6.23 6.61 -23.91
C LYS A 68 6.54 5.14 -23.69
N LYS A 69 7.74 4.67 -24.05
CA LYS A 69 8.15 3.27 -23.81
C LYS A 69 8.15 2.92 -22.32
N ARG A 70 8.76 3.77 -21.48
CA ARG A 70 8.75 3.60 -20.01
C ARG A 70 7.34 3.64 -19.43
N ARG A 71 6.45 4.43 -20.03
CA ARG A 71 5.04 4.49 -19.64
C ARG A 71 4.31 3.19 -20.00
N LEU A 72 4.55 2.64 -21.18
CA LEU A 72 4.00 1.37 -21.62
C LEU A 72 4.42 0.22 -20.69
N GLU A 73 5.72 0.13 -20.38
CA GLU A 73 6.25 -0.85 -19.42
C GLU A 73 5.55 -0.74 -18.08
N LYS A 74 5.42 0.46 -17.51
CA LYS A 74 4.69 0.66 -16.24
C LYS A 74 3.22 0.24 -16.29
N ILE A 75 2.53 0.47 -17.40
CA ILE A 75 1.13 0.08 -17.57
C ILE A 75 1.02 -1.45 -17.66
N GLN A 76 1.96 -2.10 -18.35
CA GLN A 76 2.02 -3.56 -18.46
C GLN A 76 2.33 -4.20 -17.11
N ASP A 77 3.35 -3.72 -16.38
CA ASP A 77 3.68 -4.20 -15.03
C ASP A 77 2.49 -4.03 -14.08
N ALA A 78 1.77 -2.91 -14.19
CA ALA A 78 0.57 -2.68 -13.40
C ALA A 78 -0.56 -3.64 -13.78
N LYS A 79 -0.73 -3.95 -15.07
CA LYS A 79 -1.73 -4.90 -15.54
C LYS A 79 -1.43 -6.33 -15.06
N GLU A 80 -0.19 -6.77 -15.21
CA GLU A 80 0.26 -8.09 -14.74
C GLU A 80 -0.01 -8.23 -13.25
N LYS A 81 0.42 -7.25 -12.43
CA LYS A 81 0.17 -7.26 -10.99
C LYS A 81 -1.32 -7.21 -10.62
N LEU A 82 -2.14 -6.50 -11.39
CA LEU A 82 -3.59 -6.48 -11.20
C LEU A 82 -4.20 -7.87 -11.36
N GLU A 83 -3.74 -8.63 -12.37
CA GLU A 83 -4.19 -9.99 -12.64
C GLU A 83 -3.64 -10.99 -11.61
N GLU A 84 -2.36 -10.89 -11.24
CA GLU A 84 -1.72 -11.76 -10.24
C GLU A 84 -2.39 -11.66 -8.86
N GLU A 85 -2.77 -10.45 -8.44
CA GLU A 85 -3.40 -10.18 -7.14
C GLU A 85 -4.94 -10.19 -7.19
N ASP A 86 -5.55 -10.50 -8.34
CA ASP A 86 -7.01 -10.51 -8.57
C ASP A 86 -7.70 -9.21 -8.07
N LEU A 87 -7.17 -8.06 -8.50
CA LEU A 87 -7.64 -6.75 -8.06
C LEU A 87 -8.62 -6.12 -9.05
N ASP A 88 -9.65 -5.45 -8.53
CA ASP A 88 -10.54 -4.63 -9.36
C ASP A 88 -9.80 -3.44 -10.02
N LYS A 89 -8.84 -2.84 -9.28
CA LYS A 89 -8.10 -1.65 -9.70
C LYS A 89 -6.69 -1.61 -9.13
N ILE A 90 -5.77 -1.06 -9.91
CA ILE A 90 -4.37 -0.81 -9.51
C ILE A 90 -3.96 0.62 -9.84
N ASN A 91 -3.06 1.21 -9.06
CA ASN A 91 -2.51 2.52 -9.37
C ASN A 91 -1.21 2.41 -10.18
N VAL A 92 -1.23 2.83 -11.44
CA VAL A 92 -0.07 2.70 -12.34
C VAL A 92 1.16 3.49 -11.89
N THR A 93 0.99 4.47 -11.00
CA THR A 93 2.13 5.24 -10.44
C THR A 93 2.77 4.54 -9.24
N ASP A 94 1.96 3.81 -8.48
CA ASP A 94 2.34 3.14 -7.24
C ASP A 94 1.47 1.89 -7.08
N ASN A 95 1.93 0.76 -7.61
CA ASN A 95 1.12 -0.45 -7.75
C ASN A 95 0.71 -1.07 -6.40
N ASP A 96 1.44 -0.74 -5.32
CA ASP A 96 1.16 -1.22 -3.96
C ASP A 96 0.08 -0.38 -3.28
N ALA A 97 -0.14 0.86 -3.73
CA ALA A 97 -1.12 1.75 -3.12
C ALA A 97 -2.56 1.32 -3.44
N LYS A 98 -3.31 0.94 -2.41
CA LYS A 98 -4.74 0.61 -2.54
C LYS A 98 -5.63 1.84 -2.32
N ILE A 99 -6.82 1.83 -2.91
CA ILE A 99 -7.82 2.89 -2.68
C ILE A 99 -8.41 2.73 -1.28
N MET A 100 -8.14 3.67 -0.38
CA MET A 100 -8.66 3.66 0.98
C MET A 100 -9.53 4.89 1.27
N LYS A 101 -10.54 4.71 2.13
CA LYS A 101 -11.38 5.80 2.65
C LYS A 101 -10.67 6.49 3.83
N HIS A 102 -10.50 7.80 3.72
CA HIS A 102 -9.99 8.66 4.79
C HIS A 102 -11.10 9.12 5.73
N LYS A 103 -10.72 9.66 6.91
CA LYS A 103 -11.68 10.21 7.89
C LYS A 103 -12.55 11.34 7.33
N ASP A 104 -12.02 12.10 6.37
CA ASP A 104 -12.73 13.17 5.63
C ASP A 104 -13.73 12.64 4.58
N GLY A 105 -13.86 11.32 4.44
CA GLY A 105 -14.73 10.66 3.47
C GLY A 105 -14.11 10.49 2.08
N SER A 106 -12.95 11.10 1.80
CA SER A 106 -12.29 10.98 0.51
C SER A 106 -11.70 9.58 0.31
N LYS A 107 -11.73 9.08 -0.94
CA LYS A 107 -11.09 7.82 -1.33
C LYS A 107 -9.84 8.14 -2.14
N LYS A 108 -8.66 7.73 -1.64
CA LYS A 108 -7.36 8.06 -2.22
C LYS A 108 -6.42 6.85 -2.19
N PRO A 109 -5.52 6.69 -3.17
CA PRO A 109 -4.40 5.75 -3.08
C PRO A 109 -3.64 6.01 -1.79
N SER A 110 -3.56 5.01 -0.92
CA SER A 110 -3.06 5.16 0.44
C SER A 110 -2.52 3.84 0.97
N TYR A 111 -1.78 3.96 2.06
CA TYR A 111 -1.36 2.87 2.91
C TYR A 111 -1.99 3.02 4.29
N ASN A 112 -1.99 1.92 5.02
CA ASN A 112 -2.41 1.83 6.41
C ASN A 112 -1.17 1.75 7.31
N GLY A 113 -0.83 2.86 7.94
CA GLY A 113 0.24 2.90 8.93
C GLY A 113 -0.21 2.29 10.25
N GLN A 114 0.59 1.39 10.79
CA GLN A 114 0.42 0.73 12.09
C GLN A 114 1.47 1.26 13.05
N ILE A 115 1.07 1.63 14.27
CA ILE A 115 1.95 2.24 15.25
C ILE A 115 1.71 1.62 16.63
N ALA A 116 2.79 1.22 17.29
CA ALA A 116 2.78 0.79 18.69
C ALA A 116 3.50 1.82 19.55
N VAL A 117 2.82 2.29 20.60
CA VAL A 117 3.32 3.33 21.51
C VAL A 117 3.38 2.79 22.93
N ASP A 118 4.52 3.00 23.60
CA ASP A 118 4.67 2.77 25.04
C ASP A 118 3.88 3.82 25.83
N ASP A 119 3.01 3.38 26.74
CA ASP A 119 2.12 4.28 27.47
C ASP A 119 2.86 5.19 28.47
N LYS A 120 3.97 4.70 29.04
CA LYS A 120 4.65 5.40 30.12
C LYS A 120 5.47 6.59 29.62
N GLU A 121 6.31 6.36 28.62
CA GLU A 121 7.22 7.37 28.08
C GLU A 121 6.70 7.98 26.77
N GLN A 122 5.56 7.52 26.25
CA GLN A 122 4.92 7.98 25.01
C GLN A 122 5.84 7.89 23.78
N VAL A 123 6.66 6.83 23.76
CA VAL A 123 7.62 6.56 22.68
C VAL A 123 7.06 5.53 21.72
N ILE A 124 7.24 5.76 20.42
CA ILE A 124 6.92 4.76 19.38
C ILE A 124 7.96 3.63 19.47
N VAL A 125 7.49 2.41 19.74
CA VAL A 125 8.34 1.21 19.88
C VAL A 125 8.30 0.30 18.66
N ALA A 126 7.27 0.42 17.82
CA ALA A 126 7.22 -0.21 16.51
C ALA A 126 6.31 0.61 15.60
N ALA A 127 6.61 0.60 14.31
CA ALA A 127 5.75 1.14 13.27
C ALA A 127 5.91 0.33 12.00
N ASP A 128 4.83 0.20 11.23
CA ASP A 128 4.82 -0.49 9.95
C ASP A 128 3.86 0.19 8.96
N LEU A 129 4.04 -0.08 7.67
CA LEU A 129 3.20 0.44 6.60
C LEU A 129 2.69 -0.73 5.76
N VAL A 130 1.38 -0.96 5.78
CA VAL A 130 0.73 -2.04 5.04
C VAL A 130 -0.27 -1.50 4.03
N ASP A 131 -0.61 -2.29 3.02
CA ASP A 131 -1.58 -1.96 1.98
C ASP A 131 -3.00 -2.47 2.29
N GLU A 132 -3.17 -3.22 3.38
CA GLU A 132 -4.47 -3.69 3.87
C GLU A 132 -5.37 -2.54 4.34
N GLN A 133 -6.64 -2.57 3.91
CA GLN A 133 -7.60 -1.50 4.24
C GLN A 133 -8.07 -1.53 5.69
N ASN A 134 -8.11 -2.71 6.32
CA ASN A 134 -8.53 -2.91 7.70
C ASN A 134 -7.35 -3.37 8.57
N ASP A 135 -7.57 -3.44 9.88
CA ASP A 135 -6.51 -3.69 10.86
C ASP A 135 -6.61 -5.06 11.53
N VAL A 136 -7.59 -5.87 11.11
CA VAL A 136 -7.90 -7.15 11.74
C VAL A 136 -6.67 -8.06 11.72
N ASN A 137 -5.85 -8.02 10.67
CA ASN A 137 -4.66 -8.88 10.58
C ASN A 137 -3.39 -8.26 11.17
N GLN A 138 -3.46 -7.05 11.72
CA GLN A 138 -2.26 -6.25 12.05
C GLN A 138 -1.75 -6.44 13.48
N VAL A 139 -2.53 -7.09 14.36
CA VAL A 139 -2.12 -7.36 15.74
C VAL A 139 -0.86 -8.23 15.79
N LYS A 140 -0.87 -9.38 15.12
CA LYS A 140 0.22 -10.35 15.18
C LYS A 140 1.54 -9.79 14.62
N PRO A 141 1.56 -9.16 13.42
CA PRO A 141 2.76 -8.48 12.91
C PRO A 141 3.29 -7.42 13.89
N MET A 142 2.42 -6.58 14.46
CA MET A 142 2.86 -5.54 15.38
C MET A 142 3.47 -6.10 16.67
N ILE A 143 2.93 -7.19 17.23
CA ILE A 143 3.55 -7.87 18.37
C ILE A 143 4.94 -8.43 18.03
N GLN A 144 5.14 -8.91 16.79
CA GLN A 144 6.45 -9.37 16.34
C GLN A 144 7.45 -8.21 16.20
N HIS A 145 7.01 -7.08 15.63
CA HIS A 145 7.85 -5.88 15.52
C HIS A 145 8.24 -5.33 16.90
N ILE A 146 7.29 -5.27 17.84
CA ILE A 146 7.58 -4.87 19.24
C ILE A 146 8.63 -5.80 19.84
N TRP A 147 8.48 -7.12 19.66
CA TRP A 147 9.46 -8.09 20.16
C TRP A 147 10.84 -7.91 19.53
N ALA A 148 10.90 -7.65 18.22
CA ALA A 148 12.15 -7.38 17.52
C ALA A 148 12.85 -6.11 18.04
N THR A 149 12.09 -5.05 18.35
CA THR A 149 12.65 -3.80 18.87
C THR A 149 13.07 -3.91 20.34
N LEU A 150 12.23 -4.51 21.20
CA LEU A 150 12.39 -4.47 22.65
C LEU A 150 13.03 -5.73 23.24
N GLY A 151 13.01 -6.85 22.50
CA GLY A 151 13.42 -8.17 22.98
C GLY A 151 12.37 -8.88 23.84
N PHE A 152 11.24 -8.25 24.14
CA PHE A 152 10.12 -8.82 24.89
C PHE A 152 8.77 -8.37 24.32
N LYS A 153 7.70 -9.09 24.70
CA LYS A 153 6.32 -8.78 24.31
C LYS A 153 5.63 -7.93 25.39
N PRO A 154 4.61 -7.13 25.04
CA PRO A 154 3.84 -6.38 26.03
C PRO A 154 3.09 -7.32 26.97
N THR A 155 2.83 -6.83 28.18
CA THR A 155 1.95 -7.52 29.14
C THR A 155 0.49 -7.11 28.94
N ILE A 156 0.26 -5.85 28.61
CA ILE A 156 -1.03 -5.24 28.34
C ILE A 156 -1.01 -4.64 26.93
N LEU A 157 -2.03 -4.95 26.15
CA LEU A 157 -2.27 -4.38 24.83
C LEU A 157 -3.61 -3.64 24.82
N VAL A 158 -3.62 -2.39 24.38
CA VAL A 158 -4.84 -1.62 24.14
C VAL A 158 -4.96 -1.32 22.66
N ALA A 159 -6.12 -1.58 22.06
CA ALA A 159 -6.35 -1.31 20.64
C ALA A 159 -7.82 -0.96 20.36
N ASP A 160 -8.06 -0.25 19.26
CA ASP A 160 -9.41 0.07 18.79
C ASP A 160 -10.16 -1.18 18.29
N ALA A 161 -11.49 -1.08 18.16
CA ALA A 161 -12.36 -2.17 17.71
C ALA A 161 -12.02 -2.72 16.30
N GLY A 162 -11.30 -1.94 15.48
CA GLY A 162 -10.80 -2.40 14.18
C GLY A 162 -9.81 -3.56 14.24
N TYR A 163 -9.20 -3.81 15.41
CA TYR A 163 -8.30 -4.94 15.65
C TYR A 163 -9.01 -6.15 16.26
N PHE A 164 -10.33 -6.08 16.48
CA PHE A 164 -11.08 -7.17 17.09
C PHE A 164 -11.29 -8.33 16.10
N SER A 165 -10.84 -9.52 16.49
CA SER A 165 -11.23 -10.80 15.91
C SER A 165 -11.00 -11.93 16.92
N TYR A 166 -11.73 -13.04 16.79
CA TYR A 166 -11.51 -14.21 17.64
C TYR A 166 -10.08 -14.75 17.52
N ASP A 167 -9.52 -14.74 16.31
CA ASP A 167 -8.16 -15.19 16.05
C ASP A 167 -7.11 -14.30 16.75
N ASN A 168 -7.32 -12.97 16.76
CA ASN A 168 -6.45 -12.07 17.50
C ASN A 168 -6.55 -12.30 19.01
N LEU A 169 -7.76 -12.47 19.55
CA LEU A 169 -7.94 -12.73 20.98
C LEU A 169 -7.27 -14.05 21.39
N ASP A 170 -7.47 -15.12 20.63
CA ASP A 170 -6.83 -16.42 20.88
C ASP A 170 -5.30 -16.32 20.81
N PHE A 171 -4.76 -15.61 19.82
CA PHE A 171 -3.32 -15.34 19.70
C PHE A 171 -2.78 -14.58 20.92
N LEU A 172 -3.46 -13.53 21.37
CA LEU A 172 -3.05 -12.71 22.51
C LEU A 172 -3.12 -13.49 23.83
N ILE A 173 -4.19 -14.28 24.04
CA ILE A 173 -4.36 -15.16 25.21
C ILE A 173 -3.25 -16.21 25.26
N LYS A 174 -2.97 -16.91 24.14
CA LYS A 174 -1.85 -17.86 24.04
C LYS A 174 -0.50 -17.20 24.28
N GLY A 175 -0.35 -15.95 23.83
CA GLY A 175 0.80 -15.10 24.08
C GLY A 175 0.93 -14.59 25.52
N LYS A 176 -0.07 -14.83 26.38
CA LYS A 176 -0.20 -14.29 27.74
C LYS A 176 -0.18 -12.75 27.77
N ILE A 177 -0.79 -12.13 26.76
CA ILE A 177 -0.95 -10.68 26.65
C ILE A 177 -2.38 -10.34 27.06
N ASN A 178 -2.52 -9.51 28.09
CA ASN A 178 -3.83 -9.03 28.54
C ASN A 178 -4.33 -7.91 27.61
N ALA A 179 -5.30 -8.21 26.77
CA ALA A 179 -5.74 -7.31 25.71
C ALA A 179 -7.08 -6.63 26.04
N PHE A 180 -7.14 -5.33 25.82
CA PHE A 180 -8.34 -4.50 25.93
C PHE A 180 -8.70 -3.99 24.54
N ILE A 181 -9.60 -4.72 23.86
CA ILE A 181 -10.07 -4.40 22.51
C ILE A 181 -11.61 -4.44 22.53
N PRO A 182 -12.31 -3.33 22.23
CA PRO A 182 -13.76 -3.33 22.12
C PRO A 182 -14.22 -4.27 21.00
N ASP A 183 -15.37 -4.91 21.18
CA ASP A 183 -15.99 -5.68 20.10
C ASP A 183 -16.69 -4.78 19.07
N ASN A 184 -17.11 -5.37 17.96
CA ASN A 184 -17.81 -4.69 16.86
C ASN A 184 -19.31 -5.01 16.82
N PHE A 185 -19.93 -5.50 17.91
CA PHE A 185 -21.31 -6.00 17.92
C PHE A 185 -22.37 -4.95 18.31
N PHE A 186 -22.04 -3.66 18.26
CA PHE A 186 -22.92 -2.54 18.65
C PHE A 186 -23.23 -1.59 17.49
#